data_AF-A0A6J4HZJ1-F1
#
_entry.id   AF-A0A6J4HZJ1-F1
#
_cell.length_a   1.000
_cell.length_b   1.000
_cell.length_c   1.000
_cell.angle_alpha   90.00
_cell.angle_beta   90.00
_cell.angle_gamma   90.00
#
_symmetry.space_group_name_H-M   'P 1'
#
loop_
_entity.id
_entity.type
_entity.pdbx_description
1 polymer ?
#
loop_
_entity_poly.entity_id
_entity_poly.type
_entity_poly.pdbx_seq_one_letter_code
_entity_poly.pdbx_strand_id
1 'polypeptide(L)' 'YNFAVTEIASKNLRSLAAHARIGFKEIHRYISPDQTEWCIVLWDWKRTTDSESLV' A
#
# COMPACT_ATOMS: atom_id res chain seq x y z
N TYR A 1 9.71 -12.81 5.21
CA TYR A 1 9.34 -11.39 5.40
C TYR A 1 7.92 -11.30 5.92
N ASN A 2 7.58 -10.26 6.69
CA ASN A 2 6.26 -10.10 7.33
C ASN A 2 5.43 -8.96 6.72
N PHE A 3 5.76 -8.58 5.50
CA PHE A 3 5.10 -7.50 4.77
C PHE A 3 5.11 -7.80 3.28
N ALA A 4 4.24 -7.10 2.54
CA ALA A 4 4.22 -7.08 1.08
C ALA A 4 4.33 -5.63 0.58
N VAL A 5 5.05 -5.43 -0.53
CA VAL A 5 5.16 -4.14 -1.23
C VAL A 5 4.81 -4.37 -2.69
N THR A 6 4.02 -3.46 -3.25
CA THR A 6 3.69 -3.45 -4.68
C THR A 6 3.51 -2.02 -5.18
N GLU A 7 3.58 -1.84 -6.48
CA GLU A 7 3.28 -0.57 -7.15
C GLU A 7 1.95 -0.65 -7.91
N ILE A 8 1.21 0.44 -7.88
CA ILE A 8 -0.11 0.55 -8.52
C ILE A 8 -0.15 1.88 -9.24
N ALA A 9 -0.43 1.86 -10.56
CA ALA A 9 -0.66 3.11 -11.30
C ALA A 9 -1.79 3.89 -10.62
N SER A 10 -1.57 5.18 -10.35
CA SER A 10 -2.50 6.00 -9.54
C SER A 10 -3.90 6.12 -10.18
N LYS A 11 -3.97 5.99 -11.50
CA LYS A 11 -5.22 5.97 -12.28
C LYS A 11 -6.02 4.66 -12.10
N ASN A 12 -5.41 3.58 -11.60
CA ASN A 12 -6.09 2.32 -11.33
C ASN A 12 -6.77 2.33 -9.95
N LEU A 13 -7.81 3.15 -9.84
CA LEU A 13 -8.57 3.37 -8.61
C LEU A 13 -9.15 2.08 -8.02
N ARG A 14 -9.52 1.12 -8.87
CA ARG A 14 -10.02 -0.19 -8.43
C ARG A 14 -8.96 -0.98 -7.67
N SER A 15 -7.73 -1.02 -8.19
CA SER A 15 -6.64 -1.73 -7.53
C SER A 15 -6.23 -1.05 -6.23
N LEU A 16 -6.16 0.29 -6.22
CA LEU A 16 -5.89 1.08 -5.01
C LEU A 16 -6.92 0.79 -3.91
N ALA A 17 -8.21 0.83 -4.23
CA ALA A 17 -9.27 0.54 -3.28
C ALA A 17 -9.22 -0.91 -2.76
N ALA A 18 -8.92 -1.88 -3.64
CA ALA A 18 -8.79 -3.27 -3.25
C ALA A 18 -7.63 -3.49 -2.26
N HIS A 19 -6.46 -2.91 -2.52
CA HIS A 19 -5.30 -3.00 -1.64
C HIS A 19 -5.53 -2.25 -0.32
N ALA A 20 -6.10 -1.04 -0.36
CA ALA A 20 -6.44 -0.27 0.84
C ALA A 20 -7.37 -1.04 1.79
N ARG A 21 -8.37 -1.75 1.24
CA ARG A 21 -9.31 -2.58 2.02
C ARG A 21 -8.64 -3.77 2.73
N ILE A 22 -7.52 -4.27 2.21
CA ILE A 22 -6.75 -5.39 2.79
C ILE A 22 -5.77 -4.89 3.86
N GLY A 23 -5.47 -3.59 3.88
CA GLY A 23 -4.57 -2.96 4.85
C GLY A 23 -3.26 -2.44 4.25
N PHE A 24 -3.13 -2.41 2.92
CA PHE A 24 -2.03 -1.70 2.28
C PHE A 24 -2.16 -0.19 2.52
N LYS A 25 -1.02 0.47 2.74
CA LYS A 25 -0.90 1.93 2.86
C LYS A 25 0.11 2.45 1.85
N GLU A 26 -0.18 3.58 1.24
CA GLU A 26 0.79 4.26 0.38
C GLU A 26 1.98 4.73 1.21
N ILE A 27 3.18 4.39 0.75
CA ILE A 27 4.45 4.78 1.41
C ILE A 27 5.30 5.68 0.52
N HIS A 28 5.05 5.68 -0.79
CA HIS A 28 5.77 6.52 -1.73
C HIS A 28 4.96 6.69 -3.02
N ARG A 29 5.21 7.78 -3.75
CA ARG A 29 4.62 8.05 -5.06
C ARG A 29 5.66 8.68 -5.97
N TYR A 30 5.66 8.27 -7.24
CA TYR A 30 6.58 8.79 -8.24
C TYR A 30 5.95 8.85 -9.63
N ILE A 31 6.55 9.65 -10.52
CA ILE A 31 6.19 9.70 -11.94
C ILE A 31 7.31 8.99 -12.72
N SER A 32 6.96 7.94 -13.46
CA SER A 32 7.91 7.22 -14.32
C SER A 32 8.21 7.99 -15.62
N PRO A 33 9.27 7.64 -16.36
CA PRO A 33 9.65 8.34 -17.60
C PRO A 33 8.54 8.40 -18.67
N ASP A 34 7.62 7.43 -18.67
CA ASP A 34 6.44 7.38 -19.54
C ASP A 34 5.27 8.27 -19.07
N GLN A 35 5.49 9.13 -18.06
CA GLN A 35 4.49 10.01 -17.44
C GLN A 35 3.36 9.29 -16.70
N THR A 36 3.53 8.01 -16.38
CA THR A 36 2.62 7.28 -15.50
C THR A 36 2.94 7.62 -14.04
N GLU A 37 1.93 8.02 -13.26
CA GLU A 37 2.09 8.19 -11.82
C GLU A 37 1.84 6.84 -11.13
N TRP A 38 2.76 6.42 -10.26
CA TRP A 38 2.74 5.16 -9.54
C TRP A 38 2.72 5.40 -8.03
N CYS A 39 1.85 4.67 -7.34
CA CYS A 39 1.79 4.60 -5.89
C CYS A 39 2.47 3.30 -5.43
N ILE A 40 3.52 3.41 -4.62
CA ILE A 40 4.10 2.28 -3.90
C ILE A 40 3.33 2.11 -2.60
N VAL A 41 2.75 0.93 -2.42
CA VAL A 41 1.95 0.58 -1.25
C VAL A 41 2.58 -0.59 -0.49
N LEU A 42 2.44 -0.55 0.84
CA LEU A 42 2.98 -1.55 1.76
C LEU A 42 1.90 -2.07 2.69
N TRP A 43 1.84 -3.39 2.85
CA TRP A 43 1.04 -4.06 3.87
C TRP A 43 1.95 -4.77 4.85
N ASP A 44 1.90 -4.36 6.11
CA ASP A 44 2.58 -5.01 7.24
C ASP A 44 1.52 -5.65 8.13
N TRP A 45 1.40 -6.98 8.07
CA TRP A 45 0.38 -7.73 8.80
C TRP A 45 0.78 -8.04 10.24
N LYS A 46 2.02 -7.75 10.66
CA LYS A 46 2.40 -7.85 12.08
C LYS A 46 2.01 -6.61 12.87
N ARG A 47 2.06 -5.43 12.23
CA ARG A 47 1.53 -4.19 12.82
C ARG A 47 0.02 -4.18 13.07
N THR A 48 -0.72 -5.14 12.52
CA THR A 48 -2.17 -5.23 12.77
C THR A 48 -2.49 -5.73 14.17
N THR A 49 -1.56 -6.42 14.84
CA THR A 49 -1.76 -7.04 16.17
C THR A 49 -1.29 -6.16 17.33
N ASP A 50 -0.53 -5.09 17.07
CA ASP A 50 0.11 -4.29 18.13
C ASP A 50 -0.82 -3.26 18.81
N SER A 51 -2.05 -3.06 18.31
CA SER A 51 -3.01 -2.11 18.88
C SER A 51 -3.92 -2.68 19.99
N GLU A 52 -3.84 -3.98 20.30
CA GLU A 52 -4.61 -4.61 21.40
C GLU A 52 -3.77 -4.92 22.66
N SER A 53 -2.48 -4.54 22.70
CA SER A 53 -1.59 -4.84 23.83
C SER A 53 -1.51 -3.73 24.90
N LEU A 54 -2.40 -2.74 24.85
CA LEU A 54 -2.49 -1.64 25.83
C LEU A 54 -3.92 -1.49 26.36
N VAL A 55 -4.47 -2.55 26.96
CA VAL A 55 -5.58 -2.51 27.95
C VAL A 55 -5.45 -3.65 28.93
#